data_AF-A0A4P6L3N6-F1
#
_entry.id   AF-A0A4P6L3N6-F1
#
_cell.length_a   1.000
_cell.length_b   1.000
_cell.length_c   1.000
_cell.angle_alpha   90.00
_cell.angle_beta   90.00
_cell.angle_gamma   90.00
#
_symmetry.space_group_name_H-M   'P 1'
#
loop_
_entity.id
_entity.type
_entity.pdbx_description
1 polymer ?
#
loop_
_entity_poly.entity_id
_entity_poly.type
_entity_poly.pdbx_seq_one_letter_code
_entity_poly.pdbx_strand_id
1 'polypeptide(L)'
;MRASPRHNRQSGALLLIVALLLATMAALAFGVNRAASMDAIAVQGDYESRAAGYLAEAAVAAARWGNQAAGCMSEDVPLTAFGLGTIRATVAKASSKRLNIVATGTIGGDTIRTIERKEVDIVDFTKTETRDLTAAALDITIDASRLMADGANDTLSLVSDRAYALLYWPISEISADMRVVAATLTLTQNGSSAVTRPVGVHRMTTRWDSNATWRIARPGVGWTGGDFGDIAAAATTVAGASRYSWDVTSLVDGWVAGRLANYGMLLRLANPGQSANFYSFDAGAAQRPVLRVVTAKAC
;
A
#
# COMPACT_ATOMS: atom_id res chain seq x y z
N MET A 1 -39.80 -53.90 78.84
CA MET A 1 -40.86 -52.96 78.41
C MET A 1 -40.35 -52.18 77.20
N ARG A 2 -41.25 -51.95 76.24
CA ARG A 2 -41.04 -51.37 74.89
C ARG A 2 -40.08 -50.15 74.85
N ALA A 3 -39.20 -50.14 73.86
CA ALA A 3 -38.77 -48.91 73.20
C ALA A 3 -39.02 -49.06 71.70
N SER A 4 -39.95 -48.28 71.17
CA SER A 4 -40.11 -48.04 69.74
C SER A 4 -40.14 -46.53 69.56
N PRO A 5 -39.15 -45.93 68.87
CA PRO A 5 -39.31 -44.61 68.31
C PRO A 5 -39.58 -44.73 66.81
N ARG A 6 -40.78 -44.27 66.43
CA ARG A 6 -41.06 -43.81 65.07
C ARG A 6 -40.21 -42.57 64.79
N HIS A 7 -39.23 -42.67 63.90
CA HIS A 7 -38.85 -41.62 62.93
C HIS A 7 -37.60 -42.05 62.18
N ASN A 8 -37.66 -42.16 60.84
CA ASN A 8 -36.54 -41.88 59.92
C ASN A 8 -36.91 -42.24 58.47
N ARG A 9 -38.02 -41.71 57.95
CA ARG A 9 -38.28 -41.71 56.48
C ARG A 9 -38.00 -40.37 55.80
N GLN A 10 -37.73 -39.29 56.55
CA GLN A 10 -37.43 -37.97 55.99
C GLN A 10 -35.93 -37.69 55.81
N SER A 11 -35.06 -38.27 56.63
CA SER A 11 -33.60 -38.05 56.55
C SER A 11 -32.94 -38.67 55.32
N GLY A 12 -33.49 -39.79 54.81
CA GLY A 12 -32.98 -40.47 53.61
C GLY A 12 -33.27 -39.71 52.31
N ALA A 13 -34.44 -39.05 52.21
CA ALA A 13 -34.78 -38.24 51.03
C ALA A 13 -33.96 -36.95 50.97
N LEU A 14 -33.70 -36.31 52.12
CA LEU A 14 -32.90 -35.10 52.21
C LEU A 14 -31.43 -35.35 51.85
N LEU A 15 -30.85 -36.45 52.35
CA LEU A 15 -29.48 -36.86 52.00
C LEU A 15 -29.36 -37.21 50.51
N LEU A 16 -30.37 -37.83 49.92
CA LEU A 16 -30.37 -38.19 48.50
C LEU A 16 -30.49 -36.95 47.60
N ILE A 17 -31.31 -35.96 47.99
CA ILE A 17 -31.40 -34.67 47.31
C ILE A 17 -30.08 -33.90 47.39
N VAL A 18 -29.44 -33.85 48.57
CA VAL A 18 -28.14 -33.17 48.74
C VAL A 18 -27.03 -33.88 47.96
N ALA A 19 -26.99 -35.22 47.98
CA ALA A 19 -26.03 -35.99 47.20
C ALA A 19 -26.23 -35.77 45.69
N LEU A 20 -27.48 -35.72 45.22
CA LEU A 20 -27.80 -35.43 43.83
C LEU A 20 -27.37 -33.99 43.45
N LEU A 21 -27.63 -33.01 44.31
CA LEU A 21 -27.19 -31.63 44.11
C LEU A 21 -25.67 -31.52 44.04
N LEU A 22 -24.95 -32.15 44.96
CA LEU A 22 -23.48 -32.16 44.95
C LEU A 22 -22.93 -32.88 43.71
N ALA A 23 -23.53 -33.99 43.29
CA ALA A 23 -23.14 -34.69 42.06
C ALA A 23 -23.38 -33.83 40.81
N THR A 24 -24.52 -33.12 40.74
CA THR A 24 -24.79 -32.20 39.62
C THR A 24 -23.85 -30.99 39.62
N MET A 25 -23.54 -30.41 40.78
CA MET A 25 -22.55 -29.33 40.89
C MET A 25 -21.15 -29.79 40.47
N ALA A 26 -20.74 -30.99 40.89
CA ALA A 26 -19.46 -31.56 40.48
C ALA A 26 -19.41 -31.84 38.96
N ALA A 27 -20.48 -32.37 38.38
CA ALA A 27 -20.59 -32.60 36.94
C ALA A 27 -20.57 -31.29 36.13
N LEU A 28 -21.24 -30.25 36.61
CA LEU A 28 -21.22 -28.92 36.00
C LEU A 28 -19.82 -28.29 36.08
N ALA A 29 -19.17 -28.33 37.25
CA ALA A 29 -17.81 -27.82 37.42
C ALA A 29 -16.80 -28.56 36.52
N PHE A 30 -16.91 -29.88 36.42
CA PHE A 30 -16.09 -30.67 35.51
C PHE A 30 -16.34 -30.32 34.03
N GLY A 31 -17.61 -30.16 33.64
CA GLY A 31 -18.00 -29.74 32.29
C GLY A 31 -17.44 -28.37 31.91
N VAL A 32 -17.52 -27.38 32.81
CA VAL A 32 -17.01 -26.02 32.59
C VAL A 32 -15.48 -26.02 32.44
N ASN A 33 -14.75 -26.74 33.31
CA ASN A 33 -13.29 -26.81 33.23
C ASN A 33 -12.82 -27.48 31.93
N ARG A 34 -13.52 -28.53 31.48
CA ARG A 34 -13.20 -29.20 30.22
C ARG A 34 -13.50 -28.32 29.01
N ALA A 35 -14.63 -27.62 29.00
CA ALA A 35 -14.99 -26.68 27.93
C ALA A 35 -13.97 -25.53 27.83
N ALA A 36 -13.63 -24.90 28.95
CA ALA A 36 -12.62 -23.83 28.98
C ALA A 36 -11.23 -24.30 28.50
N SER A 37 -10.83 -25.52 28.86
CA SER A 37 -9.58 -26.10 28.36
C SER A 37 -9.62 -26.37 26.86
N MET A 38 -10.75 -26.84 26.33
CA MET A 38 -10.91 -27.09 24.89
C MET A 38 -10.90 -25.78 24.10
N ASP A 39 -11.54 -24.73 24.62
CA ASP A 39 -11.52 -23.39 24.02
C ASP A 39 -10.12 -22.80 24.02
N ALA A 40 -9.35 -22.94 25.11
CA ALA A 40 -7.98 -22.46 25.19
C ALA A 40 -7.05 -23.17 24.19
N ILE A 41 -7.16 -24.49 24.04
CA ILE A 41 -6.40 -25.26 23.04
C ILE A 41 -6.82 -24.89 21.62
N ALA A 42 -8.12 -24.69 21.38
CA ALA A 42 -8.62 -24.27 20.07
C ALA A 42 -8.09 -22.87 19.68
N VAL A 43 -8.07 -21.93 20.62
CA VAL A 43 -7.51 -20.58 20.42
C VAL A 43 -6.01 -20.64 20.16
N GLN A 44 -5.27 -21.45 20.93
CA GLN A 44 -3.83 -21.65 20.71
C GLN A 44 -3.55 -22.26 19.34
N GLY A 45 -4.34 -23.27 18.93
CA GLY A 45 -4.24 -23.87 17.60
C GLY A 45 -4.54 -22.89 16.46
N ASP A 46 -5.56 -22.04 16.59
CA ASP A 46 -5.84 -20.99 15.61
C ASP A 46 -4.70 -19.96 15.54
N TYR A 47 -4.17 -19.56 16.70
CA TYR A 47 -3.03 -18.65 16.79
C TYR A 47 -1.79 -19.21 16.07
N GLU A 48 -1.40 -20.46 16.37
CA GLU A 48 -0.26 -21.12 15.72
C GLU A 48 -0.49 -21.29 14.22
N SER A 49 -1.73 -21.61 13.81
CA SER A 49 -2.09 -21.73 12.41
C SER A 49 -1.92 -20.43 11.63
N ARG A 50 -2.33 -19.30 12.22
CA ARG A 50 -2.13 -17.96 11.63
C ARG A 50 -0.66 -17.58 11.62
N ALA A 51 0.07 -17.86 12.71
CA ALA A 51 1.50 -17.61 12.82
C ALA A 51 2.29 -18.36 11.73
N ALA A 52 2.02 -19.65 11.52
CA ALA A 52 2.59 -20.42 10.42
C ALA A 52 2.25 -19.83 9.04
N GLY A 53 1.05 -19.28 8.86
CA GLY A 53 0.66 -18.55 7.65
C GLY A 53 1.51 -17.29 7.41
N TYR A 54 1.73 -16.46 8.44
CA TYR A 54 2.61 -15.30 8.35
C TYR A 54 4.06 -15.69 8.03
N LEU A 55 4.55 -16.78 8.62
CA LEU A 55 5.88 -17.34 8.31
C LEU A 55 5.96 -17.80 6.85
N ALA A 56 4.93 -18.43 6.31
CA ALA A 56 4.89 -18.82 4.90
C ALA A 56 4.91 -17.60 3.96
N GLU A 57 4.14 -16.55 4.25
CA GLU A 57 4.21 -15.28 3.48
C GLU A 57 5.60 -14.63 3.58
N ALA A 58 6.23 -14.68 4.74
CA ALA A 58 7.61 -14.21 4.92
C ALA A 58 8.60 -15.02 4.05
N ALA A 59 8.43 -16.33 3.93
CA ALA A 59 9.24 -17.15 3.03
C ALA A 59 9.03 -16.78 1.55
N VAL A 60 7.78 -16.48 1.13
CA VAL A 60 7.52 -15.93 -0.23
C VAL A 60 8.29 -14.63 -0.44
N ALA A 61 8.22 -13.71 0.52
CA ALA A 61 8.92 -12.43 0.45
C ALA A 61 10.44 -12.61 0.42
N ALA A 62 10.99 -13.51 1.24
CA ALA A 62 12.42 -13.83 1.27
C ALA A 62 12.90 -14.42 -0.07
N ALA A 63 12.15 -15.38 -0.62
CA ALA A 63 12.44 -15.98 -1.91
C ALA A 63 12.43 -14.92 -3.03
N ARG A 64 11.40 -14.07 -3.06
CA ARG A 64 11.32 -12.99 -4.05
C ARG A 64 12.46 -11.99 -3.90
N TRP A 65 12.74 -11.51 -2.70
CA TRP A 65 13.83 -10.56 -2.43
C TRP A 65 15.19 -11.11 -2.82
N GLY A 66 15.56 -12.30 -2.31
CA GLY A 66 16.87 -12.90 -2.54
C GLY A 66 17.16 -13.08 -4.03
N ASN A 67 16.16 -13.57 -4.79
CA ASN A 67 16.30 -13.77 -6.22
C ASN A 67 16.38 -12.45 -7.02
N GLN A 68 15.72 -11.38 -6.58
CA GLN A 68 15.84 -10.05 -7.21
C GLN A 68 17.20 -9.40 -6.90
N ALA A 69 17.64 -9.47 -5.64
CA ALA A 69 18.89 -8.89 -5.18
C ALA A 69 20.12 -9.59 -5.80
N ALA A 70 20.02 -10.89 -6.08
CA ALA A 70 21.05 -11.68 -6.75
C ALA A 70 20.99 -11.63 -8.29
N GLY A 71 20.15 -10.76 -8.87
CA GLY A 71 20.08 -10.56 -10.32
C GLY A 71 19.28 -11.60 -11.09
N CYS A 72 18.02 -11.82 -10.68
CA CYS A 72 17.06 -12.72 -11.35
C CYS A 72 17.38 -14.22 -11.28
N MET A 73 17.90 -14.66 -10.14
CA MET A 73 18.12 -16.09 -9.89
C MET A 73 16.79 -16.83 -9.63
N SER A 74 16.88 -18.15 -9.43
CA SER A 74 15.75 -18.99 -9.02
C SER A 74 16.19 -19.96 -7.92
N GLU A 75 16.82 -19.42 -6.88
CA GLU A 75 17.31 -20.15 -5.72
C GLU A 75 16.23 -20.32 -4.67
N ASP A 76 16.26 -21.48 -4.03
CA ASP A 76 15.41 -21.83 -2.89
C ASP A 76 15.80 -21.03 -1.65
N VAL A 77 14.83 -20.84 -0.75
CA VAL A 77 15.10 -20.39 0.62
C VAL A 77 15.32 -21.65 1.47
N PRO A 78 16.55 -21.91 1.96
CA PRO A 78 16.81 -23.07 2.81
C PRO A 78 16.02 -22.96 4.12
N LEU A 79 15.91 -24.08 4.85
CA LEU A 79 15.26 -24.08 6.16
C LEU A 79 15.98 -23.10 7.10
N THR A 80 15.29 -22.02 7.44
CA THR A 80 15.87 -20.89 8.18
C THR A 80 15.02 -20.60 9.41
N ALA A 81 15.66 -20.40 10.56
CA ALA A 81 14.97 -19.98 11.77
C ALA A 81 14.46 -18.54 11.63
N PHE A 82 13.21 -18.29 12.01
CA PHE A 82 12.58 -16.98 11.95
C PHE A 82 11.68 -16.76 13.18
N GLY A 83 12.23 -16.09 14.19
CA GLY A 83 11.58 -15.99 15.50
C GLY A 83 11.43 -17.35 16.16
N LEU A 84 10.20 -17.69 16.58
CA LEU A 84 9.87 -18.97 17.23
C LEU A 84 9.56 -20.10 16.25
N GLY A 85 9.67 -19.85 14.94
CA GLY A 85 9.37 -20.82 13.90
C GLY A 85 10.48 -20.94 12.87
N THR A 86 10.19 -21.64 11.79
CA THR A 86 11.08 -21.79 10.64
C THR A 86 10.35 -21.45 9.36
N ILE A 87 11.11 -21.01 8.36
CA ILE A 87 10.65 -20.73 7.02
C ILE A 87 11.51 -21.50 6.01
N ARG A 88 10.91 -21.87 4.88
CA ARG A 88 11.61 -22.36 3.69
C ARG A 88 10.78 -22.06 2.45
N ALA A 89 11.39 -22.04 1.28
CA ALA A 89 10.66 -21.93 0.03
C ALA A 89 11.40 -22.66 -1.09
N THR A 90 10.64 -23.33 -1.95
CA THR A 90 11.16 -23.81 -3.23
C THR A 90 10.76 -22.85 -4.34
N VAL A 91 11.69 -22.60 -5.26
CA VAL A 91 11.57 -21.62 -6.33
C VAL A 91 11.84 -22.30 -7.66
N ALA A 92 10.90 -22.17 -8.58
CA ALA A 92 11.06 -22.65 -9.94
C ALA A 92 10.85 -21.49 -10.92
N LYS A 93 11.69 -21.40 -11.95
CA LYS A 93 11.52 -20.44 -13.03
C LYS A 93 10.49 -20.95 -14.03
N ALA A 94 9.42 -20.18 -14.24
CA ALA A 94 8.40 -20.47 -15.24
C ALA A 94 8.90 -20.19 -16.66
N SER A 95 8.20 -20.70 -17.68
CA SER A 95 8.51 -20.41 -19.09
C SER A 95 8.39 -18.92 -19.44
N SER A 96 7.53 -18.19 -18.72
CA SER A 96 7.39 -16.73 -18.76
C SER A 96 8.57 -15.98 -18.15
N LYS A 97 9.58 -16.70 -17.60
CA LYS A 97 10.73 -16.21 -16.82
C LYS A 97 10.40 -15.67 -15.42
N ARG A 98 9.12 -15.63 -15.05
CA ARG A 98 8.63 -15.33 -13.70
C ARG A 98 8.90 -16.49 -12.75
N LEU A 99 8.76 -16.26 -11.44
CA LEU A 99 8.96 -17.28 -10.43
C LEU A 99 7.66 -17.95 -10.00
N ASN A 100 7.70 -19.27 -9.85
CA ASN A 100 6.74 -20.04 -9.08
C ASN A 100 7.37 -20.36 -7.72
N ILE A 101 6.73 -19.95 -6.64
CA ILE A 101 7.25 -20.04 -5.27
C ILE A 101 6.30 -20.88 -4.45
N VAL A 102 6.81 -21.96 -3.85
CA VAL A 102 6.09 -22.75 -2.83
C VAL A 102 6.80 -22.54 -1.49
N ALA A 103 6.17 -21.76 -0.63
CA ALA A 103 6.70 -21.34 0.66
C ALA A 103 6.05 -22.13 1.79
N THR A 104 6.84 -22.52 2.79
CA THR A 104 6.36 -23.21 3.99
C THR A 104 6.81 -22.45 5.23
N GLY A 105 5.88 -22.19 6.14
CA GLY A 105 6.13 -21.72 7.50
C GLY A 105 5.75 -22.78 8.51
N THR A 106 6.61 -22.99 9.50
CA THR A 106 6.38 -23.97 10.58
C THR A 106 6.55 -23.31 11.94
N ILE A 107 5.62 -23.54 12.87
CA ILE A 107 5.72 -23.09 14.25
C ILE A 107 5.50 -24.27 15.21
N GLY A 108 6.18 -24.24 16.37
CA GLY A 108 6.06 -25.30 17.37
C GLY A 108 6.57 -26.68 16.91
N GLY A 109 7.32 -26.74 15.80
CA GLY A 109 7.84 -27.98 15.21
C GLY A 109 6.87 -28.71 14.27
N ASP A 110 5.57 -28.63 14.54
CA ASP A 110 4.57 -29.49 13.87
C ASP A 110 3.44 -28.72 13.16
N THR A 111 3.17 -27.46 13.52
CA THR A 111 2.13 -26.66 12.86
C THR A 111 2.67 -26.04 11.59
N ILE A 112 2.20 -26.52 10.43
CA ILE A 112 2.71 -26.17 9.10
C ILE A 112 1.65 -25.45 8.27
N ARG A 113 2.06 -24.38 7.58
CA ARG A 113 1.30 -23.77 6.49
C ARG A 113 2.16 -23.67 5.23
N THR A 114 1.56 -23.98 4.09
CA THR A 114 2.19 -23.87 2.77
C THR A 114 1.39 -22.93 1.90
N ILE A 115 2.09 -22.04 1.21
CA ILE A 115 1.52 -21.04 0.32
C ILE A 115 2.21 -21.17 -1.03
N GLU A 116 1.41 -21.21 -2.09
CA GLU A 116 1.89 -21.19 -3.47
C GLU A 116 1.62 -19.82 -4.10
N ARG A 117 2.62 -19.30 -4.82
CA ARG A 117 2.52 -18.12 -5.68
C ARG A 117 3.08 -18.46 -7.04
N LYS A 118 2.25 -18.33 -8.07
CA LYS A 118 2.65 -18.56 -9.47
C LYS A 118 2.86 -17.25 -10.19
N GLU A 119 3.71 -17.28 -11.21
CA GLU A 119 3.92 -16.13 -12.10
C GLU A 119 4.29 -14.85 -11.34
N VAL A 120 5.17 -14.97 -10.34
CA VAL A 120 5.64 -13.83 -9.55
C VAL A 120 6.63 -13.02 -10.38
N ASP A 121 6.26 -11.77 -10.67
CA ASP A 121 7.13 -10.78 -11.29
C ASP A 121 8.31 -10.45 -10.37
N ILE A 122 9.53 -10.55 -10.93
CA ILE A 122 10.78 -10.16 -10.29
C ILE A 122 11.57 -9.21 -11.19
N VAL A 123 12.40 -8.39 -10.57
CA VAL A 123 13.28 -7.44 -11.24
C VAL A 123 14.75 -7.67 -10.87
N ASP A 124 15.65 -7.28 -11.76
CA ASP A 124 17.09 -7.33 -11.54
C ASP A 124 17.56 -6.07 -10.81
N PHE A 125 17.73 -6.13 -9.47
CA PHE A 125 18.24 -4.97 -8.73
C PHE A 125 19.72 -4.66 -9.00
N THR A 126 20.45 -5.55 -9.67
CA THR A 126 21.82 -5.27 -10.13
C THR A 126 21.84 -4.46 -11.44
N LYS A 127 20.70 -4.39 -12.15
CA LYS A 127 20.52 -3.64 -13.39
C LYS A 127 19.45 -2.57 -13.23
N THR A 128 19.80 -1.51 -12.50
CA THR A 128 18.95 -0.33 -12.31
C THR A 128 19.36 0.83 -13.20
N GLU A 129 18.38 1.64 -13.60
CA GLU A 129 18.57 2.91 -14.32
C GLU A 129 17.85 4.03 -13.57
N THR A 130 18.51 5.16 -13.39
CA THR A 130 17.89 6.39 -12.90
C THR A 130 17.79 7.40 -14.03
N ARG A 131 16.62 7.99 -14.22
CA ARG A 131 16.36 8.96 -15.28
C ARG A 131 15.42 10.07 -14.80
N ASP A 132 15.74 11.30 -15.18
CA ASP A 132 14.81 12.42 -15.11
C ASP A 132 14.04 12.49 -16.43
N LEU A 133 12.72 12.34 -16.38
CA LEU A 133 11.89 12.39 -17.58
C LEU A 133 11.80 13.83 -18.09
N THR A 134 12.03 14.01 -19.39
CA THR A 134 12.13 15.35 -20.01
C THR A 134 11.41 15.46 -21.34
N ALA A 135 11.09 14.35 -22.01
CA ALA A 135 10.43 14.35 -23.31
C ALA A 135 9.05 15.00 -23.19
N ALA A 136 8.79 16.07 -23.96
CA ALA A 136 7.46 16.70 -24.11
C ALA A 136 6.64 16.82 -22.83
N ALA A 137 7.29 17.11 -21.70
CA ALA A 137 6.60 17.37 -20.44
C ALA A 137 5.79 18.66 -20.56
N LEU A 138 4.63 18.70 -19.90
CA LEU A 138 3.68 19.79 -19.99
C LEU A 138 3.18 20.17 -18.60
N ASP A 139 2.97 21.46 -18.38
CA ASP A 139 2.29 21.97 -17.22
C ASP A 139 1.36 23.14 -17.54
N ILE A 140 0.41 23.39 -16.65
CA ILE A 140 -0.52 24.53 -16.74
C ILE A 140 -1.18 24.79 -15.38
N THR A 141 -1.52 26.05 -15.11
CA THR A 141 -2.47 26.39 -14.04
C THR A 141 -3.89 26.49 -14.60
N ILE A 142 -4.83 25.73 -14.04
CA ILE A 142 -6.27 25.96 -14.25
C ILE A 142 -6.82 26.80 -13.09
N ASP A 143 -7.47 27.93 -13.38
CA ASP A 143 -7.99 28.85 -12.36
C ASP A 143 -9.46 29.20 -12.66
N ALA A 144 -10.34 28.98 -11.68
CA ALA A 144 -11.79 29.24 -11.78
C ALA A 144 -12.14 30.72 -12.04
N SER A 145 -11.25 31.64 -11.67
CA SER A 145 -11.41 33.08 -11.89
C SER A 145 -10.98 33.54 -13.29
N ARG A 146 -10.38 32.63 -14.08
CA ARG A 146 -9.88 32.92 -15.42
C ARG A 146 -10.64 32.10 -16.46
N LEU A 147 -10.99 32.76 -17.56
CA LEU A 147 -11.70 32.12 -18.67
C LEU A 147 -10.74 31.49 -19.70
N MET A 148 -9.45 31.83 -19.63
CA MET A 148 -8.42 31.42 -20.58
C MET A 148 -7.32 30.62 -19.87
N ALA A 149 -6.62 29.79 -20.63
CA ALA A 149 -5.47 29.02 -20.17
C ALA A 149 -4.35 29.94 -19.66
N ASP A 150 -3.68 29.53 -18.58
CA ASP A 150 -2.49 30.20 -18.02
C ASP A 150 -1.25 29.31 -18.20
N GLY A 151 -0.91 29.04 -19.47
CA GLY A 151 0.13 28.08 -19.87
C GLY A 151 1.46 28.69 -20.31
N ALA A 152 1.71 29.99 -20.06
CA ALA A 152 2.91 30.70 -20.50
C ALA A 152 3.60 31.48 -19.37
N ASN A 153 3.29 31.13 -18.13
CA ASN A 153 3.85 31.77 -16.94
C ASN A 153 4.92 30.86 -16.34
N ASP A 154 6.01 31.44 -15.81
CA ASP A 154 7.08 30.70 -15.13
C ASP A 154 6.64 30.12 -13.77
N THR A 155 5.36 30.28 -13.44
CA THR A 155 4.76 30.00 -12.15
C THR A 155 3.47 29.18 -12.28
N LEU A 156 3.44 28.06 -11.56
CA LEU A 156 2.25 27.27 -11.28
C LEU A 156 1.59 27.76 -9.99
N SER A 157 0.33 28.18 -10.06
CA SER A 157 -0.40 28.73 -8.92
C SER A 157 -1.38 27.72 -8.35
N LEU A 158 -1.29 27.47 -7.05
CA LEU A 158 -2.26 26.73 -6.27
C LEU A 158 -3.02 27.70 -5.39
N VAL A 159 -4.35 27.70 -5.47
CA VAL A 159 -5.22 28.40 -4.56
C VAL A 159 -6.34 27.45 -4.19
N SER A 160 -6.54 27.26 -2.88
CA SER A 160 -7.53 26.30 -2.40
C SER A 160 -8.90 26.59 -3.01
N ASP A 161 -9.53 25.54 -3.55
CA ASP A 161 -10.81 25.55 -4.24
C ASP A 161 -10.95 26.53 -5.43
N ARG A 162 -9.83 27.02 -5.98
CA ARG A 162 -9.85 28.00 -7.08
C ARG A 162 -8.84 27.73 -8.17
N ALA A 163 -7.62 27.34 -7.83
CA ALA A 163 -6.55 27.14 -8.80
C ALA A 163 -5.74 25.88 -8.50
N TYR A 164 -5.54 25.07 -9.53
CA TYR A 164 -4.77 23.82 -9.47
C TYR A 164 -3.72 23.81 -10.56
N ALA A 165 -2.60 23.13 -10.29
CA ALA A 165 -1.56 22.92 -11.29
C ALA A 165 -1.69 21.52 -11.87
N LEU A 166 -1.68 21.42 -13.20
CA LEU A 166 -1.63 20.16 -13.91
C LEU A 166 -0.20 19.93 -14.41
N LEU A 167 0.28 18.70 -14.28
CA LEU A 167 1.62 18.28 -14.71
C LEU A 167 1.52 16.97 -15.47
N TYR A 168 2.23 16.86 -16.58
CA TYR A 168 2.27 15.67 -17.41
C TYR A 168 3.70 15.37 -17.84
N TRP A 169 4.07 14.09 -17.74
CA TRP A 169 5.25 13.52 -18.37
C TRP A 169 4.83 12.30 -19.18
N PRO A 170 5.23 12.19 -20.45
CA PRO A 170 5.12 10.94 -21.16
C PRO A 170 6.10 9.92 -20.56
N ILE A 171 5.70 8.66 -20.58
CA ILE A 171 6.51 7.54 -20.08
C ILE A 171 7.24 6.79 -21.20
N SER A 172 7.27 7.34 -22.42
CA SER A 172 7.89 6.73 -23.59
C SER A 172 9.40 6.58 -23.48
N GLU A 173 10.04 7.31 -22.56
CA GLU A 173 11.47 7.16 -22.25
C GLU A 173 11.77 5.94 -21.38
N ILE A 174 10.74 5.28 -20.82
CA ILE A 174 10.89 4.05 -20.04
C ILE A 174 10.69 2.87 -20.99
N SER A 175 11.73 2.08 -21.21
CA SER A 175 11.65 0.87 -22.03
C SER A 175 10.67 -0.15 -21.45
N ALA A 176 9.98 -0.89 -22.32
CA ALA A 176 8.95 -1.86 -21.94
C ALA A 176 9.49 -3.07 -21.13
N ASP A 177 10.79 -3.35 -21.22
CA ASP A 177 11.47 -4.38 -20.44
C ASP A 177 11.92 -3.90 -19.05
N MET A 178 11.66 -2.64 -18.70
CA MET A 178 11.94 -2.07 -17.40
C MET A 178 10.68 -2.07 -16.51
N ARG A 179 10.90 -2.06 -15.20
CA ARG A 179 9.87 -1.94 -14.16
C ARG A 179 10.21 -0.79 -13.24
N VAL A 180 9.20 -0.06 -12.79
CA VAL A 180 9.37 1.08 -11.89
C VAL A 180 9.66 0.57 -10.49
N VAL A 181 10.77 1.02 -9.91
CA VAL A 181 11.15 0.73 -8.52
C VAL A 181 10.84 1.92 -7.62
N ALA A 182 11.11 3.13 -8.11
CA ALA A 182 10.78 4.37 -7.44
C ALA A 182 10.44 5.46 -8.46
N ALA A 183 9.56 6.38 -8.10
CA ALA A 183 9.34 7.61 -8.84
C ALA A 183 9.09 8.78 -7.90
N THR A 184 9.87 9.84 -8.07
CA THR A 184 9.83 11.04 -7.23
C THR A 184 9.55 12.26 -8.07
N LEU A 185 8.41 12.90 -7.81
CA LEU A 185 8.10 14.22 -8.34
C LEU A 185 8.75 15.26 -7.43
N THR A 186 9.48 16.23 -7.99
CA THR A 186 10.09 17.33 -7.25
C THR A 186 9.73 18.66 -7.87
N LEU A 187 9.21 19.59 -7.05
CA LEU A 187 8.92 20.97 -7.47
C LEU A 187 9.66 21.96 -6.56
N THR A 188 10.04 23.10 -7.12
CA THR A 188 10.65 24.21 -6.38
C THR A 188 9.57 25.25 -6.08
N GLN A 189 9.39 25.62 -4.82
CA GLN A 189 8.41 26.63 -4.43
C GLN A 189 8.88 28.02 -4.89
N ASN A 190 8.01 28.72 -5.63
CA ASN A 190 8.21 30.09 -6.07
C ASN A 190 7.60 31.07 -5.05
N GLY A 191 8.23 31.18 -3.88
CA GLY A 191 7.81 32.10 -2.82
C GLY A 191 8.54 31.84 -1.51
N SER A 192 8.48 32.80 -0.58
CA SER A 192 9.23 32.78 0.67
C SER A 192 8.38 32.57 1.93
N SER A 193 7.07 32.33 1.78
CA SER A 193 6.14 32.15 2.90
C SER A 193 6.51 30.94 3.76
N ALA A 194 6.87 31.16 5.01
CA ALA A 194 7.15 30.10 6.00
C ALA A 194 5.91 29.36 6.51
N VAL A 195 4.70 29.77 6.12
CA VAL A 195 3.45 29.07 6.49
C VAL A 195 3.43 27.68 5.87
N THR A 196 3.18 26.66 6.70
CA THR A 196 3.07 25.27 6.29
C THR A 196 1.75 24.98 5.58
N ARG A 197 1.85 24.27 4.45
CA ARG A 197 0.74 24.03 3.53
C ARG A 197 0.82 22.59 3.01
N PRO A 198 -0.12 21.69 3.36
CA PRO A 198 -0.18 20.36 2.77
C PRO A 198 -0.62 20.45 1.31
N VAL A 199 0.19 19.91 0.41
CA VAL A 199 -0.07 19.82 -1.02
C VAL A 199 -0.18 18.36 -1.43
N GLY A 200 -1.32 18.01 -2.01
CA GLY A 200 -1.62 16.67 -2.52
C GLY A 200 -1.38 16.58 -4.02
N VAL A 201 -0.85 15.44 -4.46
CA VAL A 201 -0.77 15.02 -5.85
C VAL A 201 -1.88 14.02 -6.11
N HIS A 202 -2.74 14.31 -7.08
CA HIS A 202 -3.85 13.48 -7.49
C HIS A 202 -3.64 12.96 -8.90
N ARG A 203 -4.10 11.74 -9.17
CA ARG A 203 -4.10 11.18 -10.53
C ARG A 203 -5.21 11.83 -11.35
N MET A 204 -4.87 12.30 -12.55
CA MET A 204 -5.86 12.71 -13.55
C MET A 204 -6.56 11.50 -14.17
N THR A 205 -7.87 11.61 -14.37
CA THR A 205 -8.71 10.57 -14.99
C THR A 205 -9.23 10.97 -16.37
N THR A 206 -9.11 12.26 -16.73
CA THR A 206 -9.42 12.80 -18.05
C THR A 206 -8.16 13.40 -18.69
N ARG A 207 -7.93 13.07 -19.97
CA ARG A 207 -6.84 13.65 -20.77
C ARG A 207 -7.10 15.13 -21.04
N TRP A 208 -6.07 15.94 -20.82
CA TRP A 208 -6.04 17.39 -21.05
C TRP A 208 -4.92 17.78 -22.01
N ASP A 209 -4.91 19.05 -22.45
CA ASP A 209 -3.87 19.63 -23.30
C ASP A 209 -3.37 20.99 -22.79
N SER A 210 -2.41 21.60 -23.49
CA SER A 210 -1.77 22.87 -23.07
C SER A 210 -2.72 24.07 -23.04
N ASN A 211 -3.97 23.91 -23.47
CA ASN A 211 -5.01 24.95 -23.42
C ASN A 211 -6.11 24.62 -22.40
N ALA A 212 -5.87 23.65 -21.50
CA ALA A 212 -6.79 23.33 -20.44
C ALA A 212 -7.15 24.56 -19.59
N THR A 213 -8.41 24.67 -19.22
CA THR A 213 -8.95 25.73 -18.36
C THR A 213 -9.69 25.09 -17.19
N TRP A 214 -10.21 25.90 -16.27
CA TRP A 214 -11.07 25.37 -15.21
C TRP A 214 -12.30 24.61 -15.73
N ARG A 215 -12.84 24.98 -16.90
CA ARG A 215 -14.09 24.41 -17.45
C ARG A 215 -13.92 23.45 -18.62
N ILE A 216 -12.74 23.40 -19.22
CA ILE A 216 -12.48 22.64 -20.45
C ILE A 216 -11.12 21.95 -20.32
N ALA A 217 -11.09 20.62 -20.44
CA ALA A 217 -9.85 19.84 -20.40
C ALA A 217 -9.07 19.97 -21.71
N ARG A 218 -9.80 19.95 -22.82
CA ARG A 218 -9.36 20.05 -24.21
C ARG A 218 -10.57 20.35 -25.10
N PRO A 219 -10.40 20.73 -26.38
CA PRO A 219 -11.53 21.02 -27.27
C PRO A 219 -12.61 19.94 -27.27
N GLY A 220 -13.85 20.34 -26.97
CA GLY A 220 -15.02 19.44 -26.92
C GLY A 220 -15.15 18.60 -25.64
N VAL A 221 -14.25 18.72 -24.68
CA VAL A 221 -14.29 17.97 -23.40
C VAL A 221 -14.36 18.95 -22.24
N GLY A 222 -15.56 19.08 -21.66
CA GLY A 222 -15.80 19.90 -20.47
C GLY A 222 -15.46 19.17 -19.17
N TRP A 223 -15.13 19.94 -18.14
CA TRP A 223 -14.98 19.47 -16.74
C TRP A 223 -15.18 20.66 -15.79
N THR A 224 -14.95 20.50 -14.49
CA THR A 224 -14.92 21.64 -13.55
C THR A 224 -13.83 21.43 -12.51
N GLY A 225 -12.71 22.15 -12.66
CA GLY A 225 -11.54 22.00 -11.79
C GLY A 225 -10.71 20.75 -12.05
N GLY A 226 -10.86 20.11 -13.23
CA GLY A 226 -10.19 18.86 -13.54
C GLY A 226 -11.00 17.62 -13.10
N ASP A 227 -10.78 16.49 -13.77
CA ASP A 227 -11.25 15.19 -13.31
C ASP A 227 -10.07 14.40 -12.74
N PHE A 228 -10.12 14.11 -11.44
CA PHE A 228 -9.03 13.45 -10.72
C PHE A 228 -9.58 12.52 -9.62
N GLY A 229 -8.75 11.59 -9.15
CA GLY A 229 -9.13 10.69 -8.06
C GLY A 229 -9.16 11.38 -6.70
N ASP A 230 -10.19 11.11 -5.89
CA ASP A 230 -10.40 11.75 -4.59
C ASP A 230 -9.25 11.53 -3.60
N ILE A 231 -8.64 10.35 -3.64
CA ILE A 231 -7.51 9.98 -2.79
C ILE A 231 -6.23 10.53 -3.42
N ALA A 232 -5.49 11.33 -2.65
CA ALA A 232 -4.17 11.79 -3.07
C ALA A 232 -3.23 10.59 -3.24
N ALA A 233 -2.56 10.51 -4.39
CA ALA A 233 -1.53 9.51 -4.66
C ALA A 233 -0.28 9.75 -3.79
N ALA A 234 -0.02 11.02 -3.44
CA ALA A 234 1.05 11.44 -2.55
C ALA A 234 0.72 12.79 -1.91
N ALA A 235 1.29 13.10 -0.76
CA ALA A 235 1.16 14.41 -0.13
C ALA A 235 2.44 14.82 0.61
N THR A 236 2.76 16.10 0.55
CA THR A 236 3.91 16.71 1.24
C THR A 236 3.52 18.07 1.78
N THR A 237 4.07 18.43 2.94
CA THR A 237 3.88 19.78 3.53
C THR A 237 4.99 20.71 3.04
N VAL A 238 4.60 21.85 2.46
CA VAL A 238 5.52 22.84 1.90
C VAL A 238 5.55 24.12 2.75
N ALA A 239 6.70 24.80 2.81
CA ALA A 239 6.93 26.03 3.57
C ALA A 239 8.30 26.69 3.27
N GLY A 240 8.31 27.95 2.84
CA GLY A 240 9.52 28.69 2.48
C GLY A 240 9.96 28.45 1.04
N ALA A 241 11.09 29.07 0.66
CA ALA A 241 11.64 28.94 -0.70
C ALA A 241 12.53 27.69 -0.80
N SER A 242 11.91 26.50 -0.92
CA SER A 242 12.64 25.22 -0.99
C SER A 242 12.13 24.30 -2.10
N ARG A 243 12.82 23.17 -2.26
CA ARG A 243 12.38 22.05 -3.10
C ARG A 243 11.63 21.04 -2.25
N TYR A 244 10.52 20.54 -2.80
CA TYR A 244 9.67 19.54 -2.17
C TYR A 244 9.50 18.36 -3.10
N SER A 245 9.38 17.18 -2.49
CA SER A 245 9.26 15.93 -3.23
C SER A 245 8.02 15.16 -2.79
N TRP A 246 7.45 14.43 -3.74
CA TRP A 246 6.34 13.50 -3.55
C TRP A 246 6.73 12.14 -4.11
N ASP A 247 6.53 11.09 -3.32
CA ASP A 247 6.66 9.71 -3.80
C ASP A 247 5.42 9.35 -4.62
N VAL A 248 5.60 9.30 -5.93
CA VAL A 248 4.54 8.98 -6.91
C VAL A 248 4.78 7.60 -7.54
N THR A 249 5.59 6.75 -6.91
CA THR A 249 6.00 5.43 -7.42
C THR A 249 4.80 4.60 -7.87
N SER A 250 3.77 4.48 -7.04
CA SER A 250 2.59 3.68 -7.35
C SER A 250 1.83 4.18 -8.59
N LEU A 251 1.82 5.49 -8.82
CA LEU A 251 1.14 6.10 -9.96
C LEU A 251 1.91 5.84 -11.26
N VAL A 252 3.22 6.08 -11.25
CA VAL A 252 4.08 5.86 -12.42
C VAL A 252 4.18 4.36 -12.77
N ASP A 253 4.31 3.49 -11.76
CA ASP A 253 4.26 2.03 -11.95
C ASP A 253 2.91 1.59 -12.55
N GLY A 254 1.79 2.19 -12.10
CA GLY A 254 0.48 1.96 -12.69
C GLY A 254 0.39 2.34 -14.17
N TRP A 255 1.04 3.44 -14.58
CA TRP A 255 1.11 3.87 -15.97
C TRP A 255 1.97 2.94 -16.82
N VAL A 256 3.18 2.61 -16.36
CA VAL A 256 4.12 1.74 -17.10
C VAL A 256 3.56 0.32 -17.23
N ALA A 257 2.89 -0.19 -16.20
CA ALA A 257 2.24 -1.49 -16.23
C ALA A 257 0.92 -1.52 -17.04
N GLY A 258 0.46 -0.37 -17.57
CA GLY A 258 -0.77 -0.26 -18.34
C GLY A 258 -2.06 -0.44 -17.53
N ARG A 259 -1.97 -0.50 -16.19
CA ARG A 259 -3.14 -0.59 -15.29
C ARG A 259 -3.88 0.74 -15.21
N LEU A 260 -3.18 1.84 -15.41
CA LEU A 260 -3.70 3.20 -15.35
C LEU A 260 -3.34 3.94 -16.63
N ALA A 261 -4.29 4.66 -17.22
CA ALA A 261 -3.98 5.61 -18.28
C ALA A 261 -3.13 6.76 -17.73
N ASN A 262 -2.10 7.17 -18.48
CA ASN A 262 -1.28 8.32 -18.14
C ASN A 262 -1.93 9.60 -18.70
N TYR A 263 -2.65 10.32 -17.83
CA TYR A 263 -3.18 11.65 -18.09
C TYR A 263 -2.51 12.70 -17.20
N GLY A 264 -1.38 12.37 -16.58
CA GLY A 264 -0.67 13.26 -15.68
C GLY A 264 -1.27 13.35 -14.28
N MET A 265 -0.90 14.43 -13.60
CA MET A 265 -1.12 14.69 -12.19
C MET A 265 -1.75 16.06 -12.00
N LEU A 266 -2.57 16.18 -10.96
CA LEU A 266 -3.09 17.45 -10.46
C LEU A 266 -2.52 17.70 -9.07
N LEU A 267 -1.96 18.89 -8.88
CA LEU A 267 -1.50 19.37 -7.59
C LEU A 267 -2.52 20.35 -7.04
N ARG A 268 -2.87 20.17 -5.76
CA ARG A 268 -3.77 21.07 -5.04
C ARG A 268 -3.40 21.17 -3.58
N LEU A 269 -3.85 22.25 -2.95
CA LEU A 269 -3.80 22.39 -1.49
C LEU A 269 -4.88 21.54 -0.85
N ALA A 270 -4.55 20.90 0.28
CA ALA A 270 -5.51 20.09 1.02
C ALA A 270 -6.40 20.94 1.94
N ASN A 271 -5.92 22.10 2.39
CA ASN A 271 -6.62 22.95 3.35
C ASN A 271 -7.24 24.19 2.68
N PRO A 272 -8.43 24.63 3.11
CA PRO A 272 -9.07 25.85 2.61
C PRO A 272 -8.29 27.12 2.95
N GLY A 273 -8.48 28.19 2.17
CA GLY A 273 -7.91 29.51 2.44
C GLY A 273 -6.39 29.64 2.26
N GLN A 274 -5.73 28.60 1.77
CA GLN A 274 -4.30 28.63 1.47
C GLN A 274 -4.04 28.92 -0.01
N SER A 275 -2.83 29.40 -0.31
CA SER A 275 -2.29 29.49 -1.67
C SER A 275 -0.86 28.95 -1.70
N ALA A 276 -0.27 28.60 -2.83
CA ALA A 276 1.15 28.28 -2.97
C ALA A 276 1.53 28.43 -4.43
N ASN A 277 2.78 28.83 -4.69
CA ASN A 277 3.28 28.98 -6.05
C ASN A 277 4.50 28.07 -6.21
N PHE A 278 4.61 27.42 -7.36
CA PHE A 278 5.78 26.63 -7.75
C PHE A 278 6.30 27.14 -9.09
N TYR A 279 7.56 26.88 -9.38
CA TYR A 279 8.09 27.15 -10.72
C TYR A 279 7.50 26.16 -11.74
N SER A 280 7.16 26.66 -12.93
CA SER A 280 6.71 25.87 -14.07
C SER A 280 7.88 25.37 -14.92
N PHE A 281 7.60 24.65 -16.00
CA PHE A 281 8.58 24.29 -17.02
C PHE A 281 9.14 25.49 -17.79
N ASP A 282 8.47 26.64 -17.78
CA ASP A 282 8.99 27.86 -18.41
C ASP A 282 10.08 28.56 -17.57
N ALA A 283 10.23 28.17 -16.29
CA ALA A 283 11.27 28.70 -15.41
C ALA A 283 12.70 28.31 -15.83
N GLY A 284 13.70 28.83 -15.13
CA GLY A 284 15.10 28.44 -15.33
C GLY A 284 15.33 26.95 -15.06
N ALA A 285 16.25 26.31 -15.78
CA ALA A 285 16.46 24.85 -15.75
C ALA A 285 16.65 24.26 -14.33
N ALA A 286 17.25 25.03 -13.41
CA ALA A 286 17.44 24.61 -12.03
C ALA A 286 16.16 24.65 -11.17
N GLN A 287 15.07 25.25 -11.62
CA GLN A 287 13.86 25.44 -10.83
C GLN A 287 12.67 24.62 -11.32
N ARG A 288 12.72 24.18 -12.59
CA ARG A 288 11.65 23.42 -13.24
C ARG A 288 11.23 22.18 -12.45
N PRO A 289 9.97 21.74 -12.58
CA PRO A 289 9.52 20.46 -12.08
C PRO A 289 10.38 19.32 -12.64
N VAL A 290 10.67 18.30 -11.82
CA VAL A 290 11.42 17.11 -12.22
C VAL A 290 10.63 15.87 -11.79
N LEU A 291 10.42 14.93 -12.72
CA LEU A 291 9.98 13.58 -12.40
C LEU A 291 11.17 12.62 -12.59
N ARG A 292 11.75 12.21 -11.47
CA ARG A 292 12.85 11.24 -11.44
C ARG A 292 12.28 9.84 -11.27
N VAL A 293 12.67 8.91 -12.14
CA VAL A 293 12.26 7.51 -12.06
C VAL A 293 13.50 6.63 -11.92
N VAL A 294 13.42 5.70 -10.98
CA VAL A 294 14.35 4.57 -10.85
C VAL A 294 13.64 3.34 -11.37
N THR A 295 14.26 2.67 -12.33
CA THR A 295 13.74 1.45 -12.93
C THR A 295 14.73 0.31 -12.79
N ALA A 296 14.24 -0.91 -12.83
CA ALA A 296 15.03 -2.13 -12.87
C ALA A 296 14.59 -3.01 -14.03
N LYS A 297 15.52 -3.75 -14.64
CA LYS A 297 15.20 -4.65 -15.73
C LYS A 297 14.29 -5.78 -15.23
N ALA A 298 13.21 -6.06 -15.95
CA ALA A 298 12.38 -7.23 -15.69
C ALA A 298 13.18 -8.51 -15.94
N CYS A 299 13.01 -9.48 -15.05
CA CYS A 299 13.35 -10.86 -15.33
C CYS A 299 12.21 -11.50 -16.14
#